data_AF-X1NRE2-F1
#
_entry.id   AF-X1NRE2-F1
#
_cell.length_a   1.000
_cell.length_b   1.000
_cell.length_c   1.000
_cell.angle_alpha   90.00
_cell.angle_beta   90.00
_cell.angle_gamma   90.00
#
_symmetry.space_group_name_H-M   'P 1'
#
loop_
_entity.id
_entity.type
_entity.pdbx_description
1 polymer ?
#
loop_
_entity_poly.entity_id
_entity_poly.type
_entity_poly.pdbx_seq_one_letter_code
_entity_poly.pdbx_strand_id
1 'polypeptide(L)' 'MKIFFDTSALVKRYVDEPNSDRVIEICRQADRLILSIICLPEMISTLNRLLRENTISAEDYR' A
#
# COMPACT_ATOMS: atom_id res chain seq x y z
N MET A 1 14.06 -2.02 13.21
CA MET A 1 13.40 -3.32 12.94
C MET A 1 13.29 -3.63 11.44
N LYS A 2 13.44 -4.89 11.00
CA LYS A 2 13.15 -5.31 9.60
C LYS A 2 11.71 -5.82 9.51
N ILE A 3 10.92 -5.27 8.58
CA ILE A 3 9.50 -5.63 8.40
C ILE A 3 9.27 -6.15 6.99
N PHE A 4 8.56 -7.27 6.89
CA PHE A 4 8.04 -7.76 5.61
C PHE A 4 6.57 -7.36 5.47
N PHE A 5 6.21 -6.79 4.33
CA PHE A 5 4.82 -6.52 3.97
C PHE A 5 4.40 -7.34 2.74
N ASP A 6 3.17 -7.82 2.79
CA ASP A 6 2.43 -8.24 1.61
C ASP A 6 1.82 -7.01 0.92
N THR A 7 1.17 -7.24 -0.23
CA THR A 7 0.57 -6.16 -1.02
C THR A 7 -0.56 -5.47 -0.27
N SER A 8 -1.37 -6.21 0.49
CA SER A 8 -2.50 -5.64 1.22
C SER A 8 -2.03 -4.66 2.31
N ALA A 9 -0.96 -4.98 3.05
CA ALA A 9 -0.37 -4.05 4.00
C ALA A 9 0.33 -2.87 3.32
N LEU A 10 1.00 -3.10 2.18
CA LEU A 10 1.68 -2.03 1.45
C LEU A 10 0.69 -0.99 0.88
N VAL A 11 -0.45 -1.43 0.33
CA VAL A 11 -1.46 -0.52 -0.27
C VAL A 11 -2.04 0.44 0.78
N LYS A 12 -2.25 -0.01 2.01
CA LYS A 12 -2.73 0.82 3.14
C LYS A 12 -1.82 1.99 3.50
N ARG A 13 -0.56 1.96 3.05
CA ARG A 13 0.35 3.10 3.19
C ARG A 13 -0.06 4.28 2.30
N TYR A 14 -0.74 4.01 1.18
CA TYR A 14 -1.05 4.98 0.13
C TYR A 14 -2.55 5.23 -0.02
N VAL A 15 -3.39 4.24 0.31
CA VAL A 15 -4.84 4.35 0.27
C VAL A 15 -5.36 4.30 1.71
N ASP A 16 -6.24 5.24 2.06
CA ASP A 16 -6.86 5.25 3.38
C ASP A 16 -7.87 4.09 3.49
N GLU A 17 -7.56 3.15 4.38
CA GLU A 17 -8.30 1.93 4.62
C GLU A 17 -8.25 1.60 6.12
N PRO A 18 -9.13 0.72 6.62
CA PRO A 18 -9.05 0.25 7.99
C PRO A 18 -7.65 -0.24 8.36
N ASN A 19 -7.07 0.37 9.39
CA ASN A 19 -5.73 0.14 9.94
C ASN A 19 -4.56 0.78 9.17
N SER A 20 -4.79 1.73 8.26
CA SER A 20 -3.72 2.50 7.61
C SER A 20 -2.81 3.20 8.63
N ASP A 21 -3.36 3.79 9.69
CA ASP A 21 -2.57 4.39 10.79
C ASP A 21 -1.55 3.42 11.40
N ARG A 22 -1.95 2.15 11.58
CA ARG A 22 -1.07 1.12 12.14
C ARG A 22 0.06 0.78 11.19
N VAL A 23 -0.23 0.67 9.90
CA VAL A 23 0.78 0.44 8.85
C VAL A 23 1.76 1.61 8.78
N ILE A 24 1.27 2.84 8.84
CA ILE A 24 2.09 4.06 8.84
C ILE A 24 3.03 4.06 10.06
N GLU A 25 2.52 3.72 11.25
CA GLU A 25 3.32 3.66 12.46
C GLU A 25 4.40 2.56 12.41
N ILE A 26 4.06 1.36 11.92
CA ILE A 26 5.04 0.28 11.70
C ILE A 26 6.14 0.75 10.74
N CYS A 27 5.79 1.47 9.67
CA CYS A 27 6.76 2.00 8.72
C CYS A 27 7.69 3.05 9.37
N ARG A 28 7.19 3.90 10.28
CA ARG A 28 8.01 4.90 10.98
C ARG A 28 9.06 4.24 11.89
N GLN A 29 8.77 3.05 12.41
CA GLN A 29 9.64 2.30 13.32
C GLN A 29 10.55 1.29 12.59
N ALA A 30 10.37 1.10 11.27
CA ALA A 30 11.13 0.13 10.49
C ALA A 30 12.45 0.72 9.97
N ASP A 31 13.56 -0.01 10.12
CA ASP A 31 14.85 0.36 9.52
C ASP A 31 14.91 -0.04 8.03
N ARG A 32 14.14 -1.09 7.70
CA ARG A 32 14.08 -1.73 6.39
C ARG A 32 12.68 -2.30 6.19
N LEU A 33 12.06 -1.93 5.06
CA LEU A 33 10.89 -2.62 4.54
C LEU A 33 11.35 -3.66 3.50
N ILE A 34 10.84 -4.87 3.61
CA ILE A 34 11.12 -5.99 2.70
C ILE A 34 9.83 -6.32 1.99
N LEU A 35 9.88 -6.43 0.66
CA LEU A 35 8.74 -6.71 -0.19
C LEU A 35 9.06 -7.87 -1.13
N SER A 36 8.03 -8.62 -1.50
CA SER A 36 8.15 -9.56 -2.61
C SER A 36 8.12 -8.80 -3.94
N ILE A 37 8.84 -9.30 -4.94
CA ILE A 37 8.85 -8.68 -6.28
C ILE A 37 7.45 -8.64 -6.91
N ILE A 38 6.58 -9.59 -6.56
CA ILE A 38 5.19 -9.64 -7.04
C ILE A 38 4.29 -8.57 -6.41
N CYS A 39 4.72 -7.91 -5.33
CA CYS A 39 3.91 -6.86 -4.71
C CYS A 39 3.70 -5.66 -5.64
N LEU A 40 4.66 -5.39 -6.54
CA LEU A 40 4.54 -4.30 -7.49
C LEU A 40 3.39 -4.51 -8.50
N PRO A 41 3.33 -5.63 -9.26
CA PRO A 41 2.20 -5.86 -10.16
C PRO A 41 0.85 -6.02 -9.43
N GLU A 42 0.83 -6.56 -8.22
CA GLU A 42 -0.38 -6.65 -7.41
C GLU A 42 -0.89 -5.28 -6.94
N MET A 43 0.02 -4.41 -6.50
CA MET A 43 -0.30 -3.04 -6.09
C MET A 43 -0.84 -2.25 -7.27
N ILE A 44 -0.19 -2.32 -8.43
CA ILE A 44 -0.66 -1.66 -9.66
C ILE A 44 -2.05 -2.18 -10.07
N SER A 45 -2.27 -3.49 -10.01
CA SER A 45 -3.58 -4.08 -10.32
C SER A 45 -4.66 -3.61 -9.34
N THR A 46 -4.31 -3.49 -8.06
CA THR A 46 -5.21 -2.99 -7.01
C THR A 46 -5.56 -1.52 -7.23
N LEU A 47 -4.57 -0.65 -7.44
CA LEU A 47 -4.80 0.79 -7.68
C LEU A 47 -5.63 1.02 -8.95
N ASN A 48 -5.36 0.27 -10.03
CA ASN A 48 -6.18 0.34 -11.25
C ASN A 48 -7.64 -0.07 -11.00
N ARG A 49 -7.88 -1.06 -10.15
CA ARG A 49 -9.24 -1.46 -9.76
C ARG A 49 -9.91 -0.35 -8.95
N LEU A 50 -9.23 0.21 -7.95
CA LEU A 50 -9.75 1.31 -7.13
C LEU A 50 -10.09 2.55 -7.96
N LEU A 51 -9.27 2.86 -8.98
CA LEU A 51 -9.55 3.95 -9.91
C LEU A 51 -10.82 3.68 -10.73
N ARG A 52 -11.00 2.46 -11.26
CA ARG A 52 -12.24 2.09 -12.00
C ARG A 52 -13.49 2.12 -11.13
N GLU A 53 -13.34 1.82 -9.84
CA GLU A 53 -14.41 1.86 -8.85
C GLU A 53 -14.68 3.29 -8.33
N ASN A 54 -13.89 4.29 -8.75
CA ASN A 54 -13.91 5.68 -8.23
C ASN A 54 -13.65 5.78 -6.72
N THR A 55 -12.96 4.79 -6.14
CA THR A 55 -12.53 4.79 -4.73
C THR A 55 -11.35 5.74 -4.50
N ILE A 56 -10.51 5.93 -5.53
CA ILE A 56 -9.44 6.92 -5.56
C ILE A 56 -9.64 7.83 -6.77
N SER A 57 -9.18 9.08 -6.68
CA SER A 57 -9.29 10.01 -7.80
C SER A 57 -8.20 9.78 -8.85
N ALA A 58 -8.45 10.23 -10.08
CA ALA A 58 -7.43 10.21 -11.13
C ALA A 58 -6.26 11.18 -10.83
N GLU A 59 -6.47 12.16 -9.95
CA GLU A 59 -5.42 13.06 -9.47
C GLU A 59 -4.51 12.35 -8.48
N ASP A 60 -5.07 11.61 -7.52
CA ASP A 60 -4.30 10.83 -6.52
C ASP A 60 -3.52 9.66 -7.15
N TYR A 61 -3.97 9.17 -8.31
CA TYR A 61 -3.34 8.04 -9.02
C TYR A 61 -2.13 8.43 -9.89
N ARG A 62 -2.02 9.71 -10.28
CA ARG A 62 -0.99 10.19 -11.24
C ARG A 62 0.32 10.54 -10.56
#